data_AF-A0A7X9CGZ1-F1
#
_entry.id   AF-A0A7X9CGZ1-F1
#
_cell.length_a   1.000
_cell.length_b   1.000
_cell.length_c   1.000
_cell.angle_alpha   90.00
_cell.angle_beta   90.00
_cell.angle_gamma   90.00
#
_symmetry.space_group_name_H-M   'P 1'
#
loop_
_entity.id
_entity.type
_entity.pdbx_description
1 polymer ?
#
loop_
_entity_poly.entity_id
_entity_poly.type
_entity_poly.pdbx_seq_one_letter_code
_entity_poly.pdbx_strand_id
1 'polypeptide(L)'
;MEGGEFKNRFLGYSGLIFRYAFAVTGDRTDAEDIVQEVYEKLWKTRETLAVIENDEAYVVSVTRNCSLDHLRKQSRHRITTLTPSVDAIDNGGALTGLEAKEQLQQLEQMLSTLPSNQQRAIRLRHYADQPLPEIAEAMQLTEMNVRQLLSRARRNLKEKMKKYEYGERV
;
A
#
# COMPACT_ATOMS: atom_id res chain seq x y z
N MET A 1 -20.14 -17.87 13.56
CA MET A 1 -18.79 -17.76 14.12
C MET A 1 -18.84 -16.91 15.38
N GLU A 2 -18.39 -17.46 16.51
CA GLU A 2 -18.32 -16.74 17.79
C GLU A 2 -17.06 -15.86 17.89
N GLY A 3 -17.03 -14.94 18.87
CA GLY A 3 -15.91 -14.00 19.04
C GLY A 3 -14.55 -14.67 19.31
N GLY A 4 -14.52 -15.76 20.09
CA GLY A 4 -13.28 -16.49 20.36
C GLY A 4 -12.73 -17.23 19.14
N GLU A 5 -13.62 -17.83 18.36
CA GLU A 5 -13.29 -18.52 17.10
C GLU A 5 -12.74 -17.54 16.05
N PHE A 6 -13.39 -16.39 15.89
CA PHE A 6 -12.94 -15.32 15.00
C PHE A 6 -11.51 -14.86 15.34
N LYS A 7 -11.25 -14.65 16.64
CA LYS A 7 -9.92 -14.21 17.11
C LYS A 7 -8.83 -15.20 16.72
N ASN A 8 -9.03 -16.48 17.01
CA ASN A 8 -8.04 -17.51 16.70
C ASN A 8 -7.82 -17.67 15.18
N ARG A 9 -8.88 -17.51 14.39
CA ARG A 9 -8.82 -17.67 12.93
C ARG A 9 -8.17 -16.47 12.24
N PHE A 10 -8.47 -15.24 12.65
CA PHE A 10 -8.10 -14.05 11.88
C PHE A 10 -7.09 -13.09 12.52
N LEU A 11 -6.93 -13.02 13.85
CA LEU A 11 -6.03 -12.03 14.47
C LEU A 11 -4.56 -12.18 14.06
N GLY A 12 -4.14 -13.39 13.66
CA GLY A 12 -2.79 -13.66 13.17
C GLY A 12 -2.43 -12.91 11.88
N TYR A 13 -3.42 -12.43 11.12
CA TYR A 13 -3.18 -11.74 9.85
C TYR A 13 -2.88 -10.25 9.99
N SER A 14 -2.94 -9.66 11.19
CA SER A 14 -2.71 -8.21 11.38
C SER A 14 -1.43 -7.70 10.73
N GLY A 15 -0.33 -8.46 10.88
CA GLY A 15 0.95 -8.09 10.27
C GLY A 15 0.94 -8.18 8.73
N LEU A 16 0.23 -9.16 8.17
CA LEU A 16 0.06 -9.31 6.72
C LEU A 16 -0.76 -8.13 6.16
N ILE A 17 -1.90 -7.85 6.80
CA ILE A 17 -2.81 -6.76 6.42
C ILE A 17 -2.06 -5.42 6.46
N PHE A 18 -1.37 -5.15 7.56
CA PHE A 18 -0.59 -3.92 7.73
C PHE A 18 0.49 -3.76 6.65
N ARG A 19 1.31 -4.81 6.42
CA ARG A 19 2.38 -4.74 5.41
C ARG A 19 1.82 -4.49 4.01
N TYR A 20 0.72 -5.15 3.65
CA TYR A 20 0.08 -4.93 2.35
C TYR A 20 -0.48 -3.52 2.25
N ALA A 21 -1.25 -3.07 3.25
CA ALA A 21 -1.84 -1.74 3.28
C ALA A 21 -0.76 -0.66 3.20
N PHE A 22 0.30 -0.80 4.00
CA PHE A 22 1.45 0.10 3.99
C PHE A 22 2.18 0.09 2.65
N ALA A 23 2.34 -1.07 1.98
CA ALA A 23 2.95 -1.09 0.66
C ALA A 23 2.12 -0.30 -0.37
N VAL A 24 0.79 -0.30 -0.23
CA VAL A 24 -0.14 0.40 -1.13
C VAL A 24 -0.24 1.90 -0.81
N THR A 25 -0.42 2.28 0.45
CA THR A 25 -0.59 3.68 0.88
C THR A 25 0.75 4.37 1.08
N GLY A 26 1.70 3.65 1.66
CA GLY A 26 2.97 4.09 2.25
C GLY A 26 2.85 5.27 3.18
N ASP A 27 1.75 5.28 3.92
CA ASP A 27 1.54 6.04 5.14
C ASP A 27 1.13 5.06 6.24
N ARG A 28 1.74 5.23 7.43
CA ARG A 28 1.54 4.31 8.55
C ARG A 28 0.13 4.43 9.13
N THR A 29 -0.36 5.65 9.29
CA THR A 29 -1.68 5.94 9.85
C THR A 29 -2.77 5.37 8.95
N ASP A 30 -2.67 5.63 7.64
CA ASP A 30 -3.56 5.07 6.62
C ASP A 30 -3.55 3.52 6.66
N ALA A 31 -2.38 2.91 6.85
CA ALA A 31 -2.27 1.45 6.94
C ALA A 31 -2.92 0.88 8.22
N GLU A 32 -2.76 1.55 9.36
CA GLU A 32 -3.41 1.17 10.63
C GLU A 32 -4.94 1.30 10.53
N ASP A 33 -5.43 2.36 9.89
CA ASP A 33 -6.87 2.54 9.62
C ASP A 33 -7.43 1.45 8.71
N ILE A 34 -6.70 1.08 7.66
CA ILE A 34 -7.08 -0.02 6.76
C ILE A 34 -7.13 -1.36 7.52
N VAL A 35 -6.19 -1.63 8.44
CA VAL A 35 -6.23 -2.85 9.28
C VAL A 35 -7.54 -2.91 10.06
N GLN A 36 -7.96 -1.80 10.65
CA GLN A 36 -9.23 -1.74 11.38
C GLN A 36 -10.42 -1.97 10.44
N GLU A 37 -10.44 -1.31 9.28
CA GLU A 37 -11.52 -1.47 8.30
C GLU A 37 -11.64 -2.92 7.79
N VAL A 38 -10.51 -3.60 7.57
CA VAL A 38 -10.49 -5.02 7.18
C VAL A 38 -11.13 -5.88 8.26
N TYR A 39 -10.71 -5.74 9.52
CA TYR A 39 -11.29 -6.52 10.61
C TYR A 39 -12.77 -6.23 10.83
N GLU A 40 -13.21 -4.98 10.66
CA GLU A 40 -14.64 -4.67 10.67
C GLU A 40 -15.41 -5.38 9.58
N LYS A 41 -14.88 -5.42 8.34
CA LYS A 41 -15.51 -6.13 7.23
C LYS A 41 -15.57 -7.63 7.49
N LEU A 42 -14.47 -8.24 7.93
CA LEU A 42 -14.42 -9.65 8.31
C LEU A 42 -15.43 -9.96 9.43
N TRP A 43 -15.53 -9.09 10.44
CA TRP A 43 -16.49 -9.28 11.51
C TRP A 43 -17.95 -9.17 11.03
N LYS A 44 -18.25 -8.21 10.14
CA LYS A 44 -19.58 -8.04 9.55
C LYS A 44 -19.98 -9.23 8.67
N THR A 45 -19.02 -9.87 7.99
CA THR A 45 -19.27 -11.04 7.13
C THR A 45 -19.04 -12.39 7.82
N ARG A 46 -18.77 -12.42 9.13
CA ARG A 46 -18.39 -13.63 9.89
C ARG A 46 -19.31 -14.85 9.77
N GLU A 47 -20.57 -14.63 9.43
CA GLU A 47 -21.56 -15.71 9.24
C GLU A 47 -21.33 -16.48 7.94
N THR A 48 -20.76 -15.83 6.91
CA THR A 48 -20.47 -16.46 5.61
C THR A 48 -19.02 -16.95 5.49
N LEU A 49 -18.14 -16.58 6.42
CA LEU A 49 -16.72 -16.99 6.43
C LEU A 49 -16.53 -18.50 6.65
N ALA A 50 -17.52 -19.21 7.17
CA ALA A 50 -17.46 -20.66 7.37
C ALA A 50 -17.24 -21.44 6.05
N VAL A 51 -17.62 -20.86 4.91
CA VAL A 51 -17.54 -21.49 3.58
C VAL A 51 -16.22 -21.19 2.86
N ILE A 52 -15.37 -20.34 3.46
CA ILE A 52 -14.09 -19.94 2.84
C ILE A 52 -13.04 -21.01 3.12
N GLU A 53 -12.47 -21.55 2.03
CA GLU A 53 -11.43 -22.58 2.09
C GLU A 53 -10.02 -22.01 2.34
N ASN A 54 -9.77 -20.77 1.93
CA ASN A 54 -8.47 -20.11 2.07
C ASN A 54 -8.61 -18.73 2.71
N ASP A 55 -8.40 -18.68 4.02
CA ASP A 55 -8.50 -17.46 4.83
C ASP A 55 -7.49 -16.40 4.40
N GLU A 56 -6.25 -16.80 4.09
CA GLU A 56 -5.20 -15.87 3.70
C GLU A 56 -5.54 -15.16 2.39
N ALA A 57 -5.96 -15.92 1.36
CA ALA A 57 -6.36 -15.37 0.07
C ALA A 57 -7.56 -14.42 0.21
N TYR A 58 -8.51 -14.77 1.09
CA TYR A 58 -9.65 -13.91 1.37
C TYR A 58 -9.25 -12.62 2.10
N VAL A 59 -8.42 -12.71 3.14
CA VAL A 59 -7.91 -11.55 3.89
C VAL A 59 -7.13 -10.61 2.97
N VAL A 60 -6.27 -11.16 2.08
CA VAL A 60 -5.56 -10.36 1.08
C VAL A 60 -6.54 -9.66 0.13
N SER A 61 -7.59 -10.36 -0.31
CA SER A 61 -8.61 -9.77 -1.19
C SER A 61 -9.38 -8.63 -0.52
N VAL A 62 -9.78 -8.80 0.75
CA VAL A 62 -10.46 -7.75 1.53
C VAL A 62 -9.50 -6.57 1.77
N THR A 63 -8.24 -6.84 2.11
CA THR A 63 -7.20 -5.81 2.32
C THR A 63 -6.95 -5.01 1.05
N ARG A 64 -6.86 -5.67 -0.10
CA ARG A 64 -6.75 -5.01 -1.42
C ARG A 64 -7.91 -4.06 -1.62
N ASN A 65 -9.14 -4.53 -1.43
CA ASN A 65 -10.33 -3.70 -1.64
C ASN A 65 -10.37 -2.48 -0.70
N CYS A 66 -10.11 -2.67 0.60
CA CYS A 66 -10.03 -1.57 1.56
C CYS A 66 -8.94 -0.55 1.18
N SER A 67 -7.75 -1.01 0.82
CA SER A 67 -6.64 -0.13 0.45
C SER A 67 -6.96 0.72 -0.79
N LEU A 68 -7.63 0.11 -1.78
CA LEU A 68 -8.04 0.81 -3.00
C LEU A 68 -9.16 1.83 -2.74
N ASP A 69 -10.15 1.46 -1.93
CA ASP A 69 -11.23 2.35 -1.55
C ASP A 69 -10.70 3.56 -0.75
N HIS A 70 -9.70 3.34 0.10
CA HIS A 70 -8.99 4.41 0.81
C HIS A 70 -8.32 5.38 -0.17
N LEU A 71 -7.54 4.86 -1.12
CA LEU A 71 -6.85 5.69 -2.12
C LEU A 71 -7.81 6.46 -3.04
N ARG A 72 -8.97 5.87 -3.38
CA ARG A 72 -10.05 6.55 -4.13
C ARG A 72 -10.61 7.73 -3.34
N LYS A 73 -10.88 7.54 -2.04
CA LYS A 73 -11.36 8.62 -1.14
C LYS A 73 -10.31 9.74 -1.00
N GLN A 74 -9.04 9.38 -0.84
CA GLN A 74 -7.95 10.36 -0.73
C GLN A 74 -7.77 11.17 -2.03
N SER A 75 -7.92 10.54 -3.21
CA SER A 75 -7.89 11.24 -4.50
C SER A 75 -8.92 12.38 -4.58
N ARG A 76 -10.12 12.15 -4.04
CA ARG A 76 -11.20 13.15 -4.02
C ARG A 76 -10.89 14.34 -3.10
N HIS A 77 -10.13 14.13 -2.03
CA HIS A 77 -9.72 15.20 -1.11
C HIS A 77 -8.48 15.96 -1.58
N ARG A 78 -7.54 15.27 -2.24
CA ARG A 78 -6.24 15.86 -2.61
C ARG A 78 -6.29 16.80 -3.82
N ILE A 79 -7.41 16.84 -4.55
CA ILE A 79 -7.67 17.89 -5.56
C ILE A 79 -7.73 19.28 -4.90
N THR A 80 -7.96 19.35 -3.58
CA THR A 80 -8.20 20.61 -2.87
C THR A 80 -6.99 21.10 -2.04
N THR A 81 -5.96 20.27 -1.81
CA THR A 81 -4.82 20.64 -0.95
C THR A 81 -3.49 20.12 -1.48
N LEU A 82 -2.74 21.01 -2.13
CA LEU A 82 -1.34 20.81 -2.50
C LEU A 82 -0.43 21.23 -1.33
N THR A 83 -0.23 20.33 -0.37
CA THR A 83 0.88 20.43 0.59
C THR A 83 1.48 19.03 0.78
N PRO A 84 2.80 18.86 0.64
CA PRO A 84 3.47 17.61 0.98
C PRO A 84 3.73 17.59 2.49
N SER A 85 3.02 16.74 3.24
CA SER A 85 3.49 16.30 4.56
C SER A 85 4.52 15.19 4.34
N VAL A 86 5.71 15.37 4.90
CA VAL A 86 6.77 14.37 4.96
C VAL A 86 6.79 13.88 6.39
N ASP A 87 6.07 12.81 6.68
CA ASP A 87 6.16 12.16 7.99
C ASP A 87 7.27 11.10 7.93
N ALA A 88 8.28 11.30 8.77
CA ALA A 88 9.42 10.41 8.91
C ALA A 88 8.97 9.06 9.49
N ILE A 89 9.37 7.97 8.84
CA ILE A 89 8.98 6.60 9.17
C ILE A 89 9.78 6.10 10.38
N ASP A 90 9.10 5.82 11.49
CA ASP A 90 9.62 4.99 12.59
C ASP A 90 9.14 3.53 12.43
N ASN A 91 10.12 2.61 12.43
CA ASN A 91 9.99 1.25 11.93
C ASN A 91 9.58 0.25 13.04
N GLY A 92 8.29 0.18 13.33
CA GLY A 92 7.70 -0.89 14.14
C GLY A 92 7.13 -2.02 13.27
N GLY A 93 7.93 -3.08 13.04
CA GLY A 93 7.48 -4.33 12.38
C GLY A 93 8.65 -5.21 11.96
N ALA A 94 8.83 -6.36 12.61
CA ALA A 94 9.96 -7.26 12.39
C ALA A 94 9.99 -7.81 10.95
N LEU A 95 10.95 -7.31 10.17
CA LEU A 95 11.46 -7.96 8.96
C LEU A 95 12.81 -8.59 9.33
N THR A 96 12.87 -9.92 9.23
CA THR A 96 14.06 -10.72 9.47
C THR A 96 15.09 -10.45 8.37
N GLY A 97 16.18 -9.79 8.74
CA GLY A 97 17.34 -9.50 7.89
C GLY A 97 17.68 -7.99 7.91
N LEU A 98 18.79 -7.62 8.55
CA LEU A 98 19.24 -6.23 8.65
C LEU A 98 19.42 -5.58 7.27
N GLU A 99 20.02 -6.31 6.33
CA GLU A 99 20.29 -5.86 4.96
C GLU A 99 19.00 -5.68 4.14
N ALA A 100 18.05 -6.60 4.24
CA ALA A 100 16.75 -6.49 3.57
C ALA A 100 15.94 -5.31 4.10
N LYS A 101 16.02 -5.04 5.41
CA LYS A 101 15.37 -3.89 6.05
C LYS A 101 15.96 -2.56 5.57
N GLU A 102 17.29 -2.48 5.45
CA GLU A 102 17.98 -1.29 4.95
C GLU A 102 17.65 -1.00 3.48
N GLN A 103 17.64 -2.03 2.62
CA GLN A 103 17.26 -1.89 1.21
C GLN A 103 15.81 -1.44 1.04
N LEU A 104 14.89 -2.00 1.84
CA LEU A 104 13.48 -1.62 1.79
C LEU A 104 13.26 -0.19 2.28
N GLN A 105 13.94 0.21 3.35
CA GLN A 105 13.88 1.56 3.89
C GLN A 105 14.41 2.60 2.88
N GLN A 106 15.49 2.28 2.18
CA GLN A 106 16.04 3.13 1.12
C GLN A 106 15.11 3.22 -0.08
N LEU A 107 14.50 2.10 -0.49
CA LEU A 107 13.50 2.11 -1.55
C LEU A 107 12.32 3.02 -1.19
N GLU A 108 11.82 2.94 0.05
CA GLU A 108 10.75 3.81 0.55
C GLU A 108 11.19 5.28 0.59
N GLN A 109 12.43 5.59 0.98
CA GLN A 109 12.97 6.95 0.89
C GLN A 109 13.05 7.45 -0.56
N MET A 110 13.47 6.62 -1.51
CA MET A 110 13.49 7.01 -2.91
C MET A 110 12.07 7.22 -3.46
N LEU A 111 11.11 6.37 -3.06
CA LEU A 111 9.71 6.50 -3.43
C LEU A 111 9.06 7.77 -2.85
N SER A 112 9.38 8.14 -1.61
CA SER A 112 8.83 9.33 -0.95
C SER A 112 9.30 10.64 -1.59
N THR A 113 10.43 10.62 -2.29
CA THR A 113 10.91 11.78 -3.06
C THR A 113 10.26 11.93 -4.44
N LEU A 114 9.45 10.97 -4.89
CA LEU A 114 8.71 11.10 -6.15
C LEU A 114 7.51 12.06 -5.97
N PRO A 115 7.08 12.74 -7.05
CA PRO A 115 5.80 13.42 -7.04
C PRO A 115 4.67 12.48 -6.64
N SER A 116 3.73 12.97 -5.83
CA SER A 116 2.64 12.19 -5.23
C SER A 116 1.90 11.27 -6.20
N ASN A 117 1.58 11.74 -7.41
CA ASN A 117 0.91 10.92 -8.42
C ASN A 117 1.81 9.83 -9.02
N GLN A 118 3.13 10.04 -9.10
CA GLN A 118 4.08 9.01 -9.53
C GLN A 118 4.23 7.91 -8.46
N GLN A 119 4.33 8.31 -7.19
CA GLN A 119 4.37 7.41 -6.04
C GLN A 119 3.09 6.55 -5.96
N ARG A 120 1.91 7.17 -6.11
CA ARG A 120 0.62 6.45 -6.12
C ARG A 120 0.52 5.46 -7.28
N ALA A 121 0.84 5.89 -8.50
CA ALA A 121 0.77 5.01 -9.68
C ALA A 121 1.70 3.80 -9.53
N ILE A 122 2.94 4.00 -9.04
CA ILE A 122 3.90 2.91 -8.90
C ILE A 122 3.51 1.94 -7.79
N ARG A 123 3.00 2.42 -6.65
CA ARG A 123 2.53 1.55 -5.56
C ARG A 123 1.33 0.71 -5.99
N LEU A 124 0.34 1.31 -6.66
CA LEU A 124 -0.82 0.60 -7.21
C LEU A 124 -0.43 -0.47 -8.24
N ARG A 125 0.56 -0.17 -9.09
CA ARG A 125 1.02 -1.13 -10.10
C ARG A 125 1.85 -2.27 -9.52
N HIS A 126 2.75 -1.97 -8.59
CA HIS A 126 3.74 -2.95 -8.12
C HIS A 126 3.28 -3.75 -6.90
N TYR A 127 2.45 -3.19 -6.01
CA TYR A 127 2.03 -3.88 -4.79
C TYR A 127 0.59 -4.41 -4.85
N ALA A 128 -0.30 -3.75 -5.60
CA ALA A 128 -1.68 -4.21 -5.77
C ALA A 128 -1.95 -4.94 -7.11
N ASP A 129 -0.89 -5.14 -7.90
CA ASP A 129 -0.85 -5.74 -9.24
C ASP A 129 -2.01 -5.27 -10.15
N GLN A 130 -2.36 -3.98 -10.04
CA GLN A 130 -3.54 -3.46 -10.70
C GLN A 130 -3.31 -3.32 -12.22
N PRO A 131 -4.29 -3.73 -13.04
CA PRO A 131 -4.28 -3.43 -14.46
C PRO A 131 -4.42 -1.90 -14.66
N LEU A 132 -3.83 -1.38 -15.74
CA LEU A 132 -3.80 0.06 -16.03
C LEU A 132 -5.18 0.75 -15.99
N PRO A 133 -6.29 0.13 -16.45
CA PRO A 133 -7.62 0.72 -16.35
C PRO A 133 -8.08 0.94 -14.90
N GLU A 134 -7.83 -0.02 -13.99
CA GLU A 134 -8.19 0.11 -12.58
C GLU A 134 -7.38 1.22 -11.89
N ILE A 135 -6.10 1.35 -12.22
CA ILE A 135 -5.25 2.45 -11.71
C ILE A 135 -5.77 3.79 -12.21
N ALA A 136 -6.15 3.87 -13.49
CA ALA A 136 -6.68 5.08 -14.11
C ALA A 136 -7.97 5.52 -13.41
N GLU A 137 -8.89 4.60 -13.15
CA GLU A 137 -10.11 4.85 -12.39
C GLU A 137 -9.79 5.31 -10.95
N ALA A 138 -8.94 4.58 -10.22
CA ALA A 138 -8.60 4.89 -8.83
C ALA A 138 -7.94 6.26 -8.67
N MET A 139 -7.15 6.68 -9.66
CA MET A 139 -6.47 7.97 -9.69
C MET A 139 -7.28 9.08 -10.36
N GLN A 140 -8.44 8.78 -10.96
CA GLN A 140 -9.24 9.69 -11.77
C GLN A 140 -8.43 10.31 -12.93
N LEU A 141 -7.66 9.47 -13.62
CA LEU A 141 -6.80 9.84 -14.76
C LEU A 141 -7.14 8.97 -15.97
N THR A 142 -6.59 9.33 -17.14
CA THR A 142 -6.61 8.43 -18.30
C THR A 142 -5.54 7.35 -18.17
N GLU A 143 -5.74 6.18 -18.79
CA GLU A 143 -4.70 5.15 -18.86
C GLU A 143 -3.39 5.68 -19.46
N MET A 144 -3.49 6.60 -20.42
CA MET A 144 -2.33 7.24 -21.01
C MET A 144 -1.55 8.07 -19.99
N ASN A 145 -2.24 8.85 -19.15
CA ASN A 145 -1.60 9.59 -18.05
C ASN A 145 -0.97 8.64 -17.03
N VAL A 146 -1.62 7.52 -16.70
CA VAL A 146 -1.06 6.49 -15.81
C VAL A 146 0.22 5.87 -16.42
N ARG A 147 0.22 5.52 -17.71
CA ARG A 147 1.43 5.02 -18.39
C ARG A 147 2.58 6.03 -18.33
N GLN A 148 2.27 7.31 -18.53
CA GLN A 148 3.28 8.38 -18.42
C GLN A 148 3.81 8.54 -17.00
N LEU A 149 2.94 8.52 -15.99
CA LEU A 149 3.33 8.57 -14.58
C LEU A 149 4.23 7.40 -14.21
N LEU A 150 3.87 6.17 -14.60
CA LEU A 150 4.68 4.97 -14.38
C LEU A 150 6.04 5.05 -15.07
N SER A 151 6.08 5.54 -16.32
CA SER A 151 7.32 5.74 -17.07
C SER A 151 8.24 6.75 -16.39
N ARG A 152 7.69 7.90 -15.94
CA ARG A 152 8.44 8.93 -15.21
C ARG A 152 8.92 8.43 -13.84
N ALA A 153 8.06 7.72 -13.11
CA ALA A 153 8.39 7.14 -11.81
C ALA A 153 9.58 6.17 -11.92
N ARG A 154 9.54 5.23 -12.88
CA ARG A 154 10.64 4.27 -13.11
C ARG A 154 11.95 4.95 -13.50
N ARG A 155 11.88 6.01 -14.31
CA ARG A 155 13.07 6.78 -14.71
C ARG A 155 13.70 7.48 -13.51
N ASN A 156 12.89 8.19 -12.73
CA ASN A 156 13.33 8.91 -11.54
C ASN A 156 13.93 7.96 -10.49
N LEU A 157 13.31 6.80 -10.26
CA LEU A 157 13.86 5.77 -9.37
C LEU A 157 15.17 5.21 -9.89
N LYS A 158 15.28 4.92 -11.20
CA LYS A 158 16.53 4.43 -11.81
C LYS A 158 17.67 5.45 -11.67
N GLU A 159 17.38 6.74 -11.83
CA GLU A 159 18.37 7.81 -11.63
C GLU A 159 18.81 7.92 -10.16
N LYS A 160 17.88 7.81 -9.22
CA LYS A 160 18.17 7.81 -7.78
C LYS A 160 18.96 6.57 -7.34
N MET A 161 18.60 5.39 -7.84
CA MET A 161 19.35 4.15 -7.59
C MET A 161 20.78 4.23 -8.13
N LYS A 162 20.99 4.81 -9.32
CA LYS A 162 22.34 5.04 -9.85
C LYS A 162 23.15 5.96 -8.92
N LYS A 163 22.62 7.10 -8.50
CA LYS A 163 23.33 8.00 -7.58
C LYS A 163 23.73 7.29 -6.28
N TYR A 164 22.83 6.47 -5.77
CA TYR A 164 23.09 5.63 -4.61
C TYR A 164 24.21 4.60 -4.84
N GLU A 165 24.17 3.83 -5.94
CA GLU A 165 25.22 2.86 -6.31
C GLU A 165 26.60 3.51 -6.50
N TYR A 166 26.65 4.78 -6.91
CA TYR A 166 27.88 5.56 -7.07
C TYR A 166 28.29 6.36 -5.82
N GLY A 167 27.60 6.21 -4.68
CA GLY A 167 27.97 6.84 -3.41
C GLY A 167 27.61 8.32 -3.28
N GLU A 168 26.85 8.89 -4.22
CA GLU A 168 26.27 10.23 -4.07
C GLU A 168 25.02 10.15 -3.20
N ARG A 169 25.04 10.74 -2.01
CA ARG A 169 23.87 10.82 -1.13
C ARG A 169 22.73 11.55 -1.87
N VAL A 170 21.59 10.87 -1.98
CA VAL A 170 20.30 11.37 -2.55
C VAL A 170 19.63 12.34 -1.60
#